data_AF-A0A832TIR4-F1
#
_entry.id   AF-A0A832TIR4-F1
#
_cell.length_a   1.000
_cell.length_b   1.000
_cell.length_c   1.000
_cell.angle_alpha   90.00
_cell.angle_beta   90.00
_cell.angle_gamma   90.00
#
_symmetry.space_group_name_H-M   'P 1'
#
loop_
_entity.id
_entity.type
_entity.pdbx_description
1 polymer ?
#
loop_
_entity_poly.entity_id
_entity_poly.type
_entity_poly.pdbx_seq_one_letter_code
_entity_poly.pdbx_strand_id
1 'polypeptide(L)'
;MPKLNQRGLVELRRELERRLVELLGKPVHVMQLTIFALPCGCVGASLEVRNIVREDAEVFRDHLRDLLREMVKWTLGKEPDLYYARLTPSGYDVVSLTGRVACDECEKNFKGAADVLPL
;
A
#
# COMPACT_ATOMS: atom_id res chain seq x y z
N MET A 1 4.47 12.63 17.52
CA MET A 1 4.65 12.05 16.18
C MET A 1 6.07 11.52 16.08
N PRO A 2 6.31 10.23 15.79
CA PRO A 2 7.65 9.76 15.52
C PRO A 2 8.21 10.58 14.34
N LYS A 3 9.45 11.06 14.46
CA LYS A 3 10.06 11.88 13.41
C LYS A 3 10.28 10.99 12.19
N LEU A 4 9.53 11.24 11.11
CA LEU A 4 9.87 10.77 9.76
C LEU A 4 11.32 11.14 9.48
N ASN A 5 12.20 10.15 9.56
CA ASN A 5 13.62 10.29 9.33
C ASN A 5 14.10 9.10 8.51
N GLN A 6 15.26 9.24 7.89
CA GLN A 6 15.82 8.23 6.98
C GLN A 6 15.86 6.84 7.62
N ARG A 7 16.32 6.73 8.87
CA ARG A 7 16.45 5.44 9.56
C ARG A 7 15.09 4.79 9.82
N GLY A 8 14.12 5.56 10.31
CA GLY A 8 12.78 5.07 10.59
C GLY A 8 12.07 4.57 9.33
N LEU A 9 12.27 5.22 8.18
CA LEU A 9 11.70 4.76 6.91
C LEU A 9 12.33 3.44 6.42
N VAL A 10 13.64 3.28 6.59
CA VAL A 10 14.33 2.02 6.25
C VAL A 10 13.87 0.87 7.15
N GLU A 11 13.73 1.12 8.45
CA GLU A 11 13.24 0.15 9.42
C GLU A 11 11.78 -0.23 9.15
N LEU A 12 10.90 0.75 8.88
CA LEU A 12 9.51 0.50 8.51
C LEU A 12 9.40 -0.34 7.23
N ARG A 13 10.13 0.00 6.16
CA ARG A 13 10.11 -0.79 4.92
C ARG A 13 10.50 -2.25 5.17
N ARG A 14 11.57 -2.47 5.95
CA ARG A 14 12.03 -3.83 6.32
C ARG A 14 10.99 -4.58 7.13
N GLU A 15 10.33 -3.90 8.07
CA GLU A 15 9.27 -4.50 8.87
C GLU A 15 8.06 -4.91 8.01
N LEU A 16 7.61 -4.04 7.11
CA LEU A 16 6.52 -4.34 6.20
C LEU A 16 6.86 -5.52 5.28
N GLU A 17 8.10 -5.61 4.80
CA GLU A 17 8.58 -6.77 4.02
C GLU A 17 8.51 -8.07 4.84
N ARG A 18 9.00 -8.08 6.09
CA ARG A 18 8.92 -9.26 6.97
C ARG A 18 7.48 -9.71 7.19
N ARG A 19 6.59 -8.77 7.52
CA ARG A 19 5.17 -9.05 7.74
C ARG A 19 4.48 -9.61 6.50
N LEU A 20 4.81 -9.11 5.31
CA LEU A 20 4.28 -9.65 4.05
C LEU A 20 4.78 -11.07 3.79
N VAL A 21 6.05 -11.37 4.09
CA VAL A 21 6.59 -12.74 3.99
C VAL A 21 5.88 -13.69 4.95
N GLU A 22 5.69 -13.27 6.20
CA GLU A 22 4.98 -14.05 7.22
C GLU A 22 3.51 -14.28 6.85
N LEU A 23 2.82 -13.24 6.37
CA LEU A 23 1.42 -13.30 5.96
C LEU A 23 1.20 -14.24 4.78
N LEU A 24 2.04 -14.15 3.74
CA LEU A 24 1.85 -14.90 2.49
C LEU A 24 2.53 -16.28 2.50
N GLY A 25 3.38 -16.56 3.49
CA GLY A 25 4.13 -17.82 3.58
C GLY A 25 5.12 -18.03 2.42
N LYS A 26 5.56 -16.95 1.76
CA LYS A 26 6.47 -17.01 0.61
C LYS A 26 7.37 -15.76 0.53
N PRO A 27 8.48 -15.81 -0.24
CA PRO A 27 9.35 -14.66 -0.41
C PRO A 27 8.64 -13.46 -1.07
N VAL A 28 8.66 -12.31 -0.42
CA VAL A 28 8.17 -11.02 -0.90
C VAL A 28 9.31 -10.01 -0.79
N HIS A 29 9.40 -9.11 -1.76
CA HIS A 29 10.36 -8.00 -1.71
C HIS A 29 9.63 -6.67 -1.79
N VAL A 30 9.95 -5.76 -0.87
CA VAL A 30 9.46 -4.38 -0.85
C VAL A 30 10.58 -3.49 -1.38
N MET A 31 10.54 -3.16 -2.66
CA MET A 31 11.60 -2.39 -3.32
C MET A 31 11.66 -0.95 -2.83
N GLN A 32 10.49 -0.35 -2.58
CA GLN A 32 10.39 1.06 -2.22
C GLN A 32 9.20 1.29 -1.29
N LEU A 33 9.41 2.17 -0.31
CA LEU A 33 8.35 2.81 0.46
C LEU A 33 8.27 4.27 0.03
N THR A 34 7.12 4.70 -0.47
CA THR A 34 6.89 6.07 -0.92
C THR A 34 5.83 6.70 -0.03
N ILE A 35 6.10 7.91 0.48
CA ILE A 35 5.11 8.78 1.09
C ILE A 35 4.87 9.91 0.11
N PHE A 36 3.60 10.19 -0.19
CA PHE A 36 3.24 11.14 -1.23
C PHE A 36 2.20 12.16 -0.77
N ALA A 37 2.24 13.32 -1.42
CA ALA A 37 1.20 14.34 -1.38
C ALA A 37 0.96 14.80 -2.84
N LEU A 38 -0.28 14.72 -3.30
CA LEU A 38 -0.64 14.97 -4.69
C LEU A 38 -1.29 16.35 -4.86
N PRO A 39 -1.21 16.96 -6.06
CA PRO A 39 -1.82 18.27 -6.33
C PRO A 39 -3.32 18.35 -6.07
N CYS A 40 -4.05 17.23 -6.17
CA CYS A 40 -5.48 17.16 -5.86
C CYS A 40 -5.81 17.19 -4.35
N GLY A 41 -4.79 17.19 -3.48
CA GLY A 41 -4.94 17.17 -2.03
C GLY A 41 -4.88 15.77 -1.40
N CYS A 42 -4.85 14.69 -2.19
CA CYS A 42 -4.65 13.34 -1.66
C CYS A 42 -3.25 13.19 -1.04
N VAL A 43 -3.18 12.50 0.09
CA VAL A 43 -1.93 12.08 0.72
C VAL A 43 -1.96 10.59 1.00
N GLY A 44 -0.80 9.96 1.13
CA GLY A 44 -0.77 8.52 1.43
C GLY A 44 0.63 7.95 1.39
N ALA A 45 0.66 6.62 1.45
CA ALA A 45 1.89 5.86 1.31
C ALA A 45 1.66 4.61 0.46
N SER A 46 2.70 4.19 -0.26
CA SER A 46 2.68 3.02 -1.12
C SER A 46 3.95 2.19 -0.99
N LEU A 47 3.79 0.89 -1.18
CA LEU A 47 4.87 -0.08 -1.28
C LEU A 47 4.98 -0.53 -2.73
N GLU A 48 6.16 -0.43 -3.33
CA GLU A 48 6.46 -1.16 -4.56
C GLU A 48 6.95 -2.56 -4.19
N VAL A 49 6.26 -3.57 -4.71
CA VAL A 49 6.44 -4.97 -4.27
C VAL A 49 6.73 -5.91 -5.44
N ARG A 50 7.29 -7.08 -5.12
CA ARG A 50 7.46 -8.20 -6.05
C ARG A 50 7.02 -9.52 -5.40
N ASN A 51 6.70 -10.49 -6.24
CA ASN A 51 6.29 -11.86 -5.88
C ASN A 51 4.94 -11.96 -5.16
N ILE A 52 4.13 -10.92 -5.21
CA ILE A 52 2.71 -10.96 -4.83
C ILE A 52 1.92 -11.05 -6.13
N VAL A 53 1.04 -12.04 -6.23
CA VAL A 53 0.12 -12.20 -7.36
C VAL A 53 -1.28 -11.78 -6.94
N ARG A 54 -2.15 -11.60 -7.93
CA ARG A 54 -3.52 -11.15 -7.73
C ARG A 54 -4.28 -12.02 -6.74
N GLU A 55 -4.18 -13.35 -6.85
CA GLU A 55 -4.87 -14.26 -5.94
C GLU A 55 -4.45 -14.06 -4.49
N ASP A 56 -3.17 -13.79 -4.21
CA ASP A 56 -2.73 -13.48 -2.84
C ASP A 56 -3.42 -12.22 -2.32
N ALA A 57 -3.51 -11.17 -3.15
CA ALA A 57 -4.11 -9.90 -2.76
C ALA A 57 -5.62 -10.02 -2.55
N GLU A 58 -6.29 -10.91 -3.28
CA GLU A 58 -7.71 -11.21 -3.10
C GLU A 58 -7.95 -12.06 -1.84
N VAL A 59 -7.13 -13.08 -1.59
CA VAL A 59 -7.27 -13.97 -0.42
C VAL A 59 -6.92 -13.26 0.89
N PHE A 60 -5.83 -12.49 0.91
CA PHE A 60 -5.33 -11.80 2.10
C PHE A 60 -5.80 -10.34 2.19
N ARG A 61 -6.85 -9.99 1.46
CA ARG A 61 -7.38 -8.61 1.32
C ARG A 61 -7.41 -7.84 2.64
N ASP A 62 -8.12 -8.35 3.64
CA ASP A 62 -8.34 -7.65 4.91
C ASP A 62 -7.04 -7.45 5.69
N HIS A 63 -6.13 -8.43 5.64
CA HIS A 63 -4.83 -8.35 6.29
C HIS A 63 -3.91 -7.33 5.60
N LEU A 64 -3.95 -7.25 4.26
CA LEU A 64 -3.23 -6.23 3.49
C LEU A 64 -3.80 -4.83 3.77
N ARG A 65 -5.13 -4.70 3.86
CA ARG A 65 -5.79 -3.44 4.25
C ARG A 65 -5.33 -2.98 5.63
N ASP A 66 -5.30 -3.86 6.62
CA ASP A 66 -4.83 -3.53 7.97
C ASP A 66 -3.35 -3.12 7.99
N LEU A 67 -2.49 -3.84 7.25
CA LEU A 67 -1.07 -3.50 7.10
C LEU A 67 -0.89 -2.09 6.49
N LEU A 68 -1.66 -1.77 5.46
CA LEU A 68 -1.65 -0.45 4.81
C LEU A 68 -2.19 0.65 5.73
N ARG A 69 -3.22 0.36 6.53
CA ARG A 69 -3.77 1.28 7.53
C ARG A 69 -2.70 1.67 8.54
N GLU A 70 -2.01 0.69 9.10
CA GLU A 70 -0.93 0.90 10.08
C GLU A 70 0.23 1.69 9.46
N MET A 71 0.61 1.38 8.23
CA MET A 71 1.65 2.12 7.49
C MET A 71 1.28 3.60 7.36
N VAL A 72 0.07 3.92 6.90
CA VAL A 72 -0.39 5.32 6.74
C VAL A 72 -0.51 6.01 8.09
N LYS A 73 -1.02 5.33 9.12
CA LYS A 73 -1.10 5.88 10.48
C LYS A 73 0.27 6.20 11.06
N TRP A 74 1.25 5.33 10.88
CA TRP A 74 2.61 5.54 11.37
C TRP A 74 3.30 6.70 10.64
N THR A 75 3.15 6.77 9.32
CA THR A 75 3.82 7.77 8.47
C THR A 75 3.16 9.15 8.54
N LEU A 76 1.83 9.21 8.45
CA LEU A 76 1.06 10.44 8.27
C LEU A 76 0.18 10.79 9.48
N GLY A 77 0.01 9.88 10.45
CA GLY A 77 -0.90 10.10 11.58
C GLY A 77 -2.37 10.17 11.16
N LYS A 78 -2.73 9.58 10.01
CA LYS A 78 -4.07 9.60 9.42
C LYS A 78 -4.59 8.19 9.19
N GLU A 79 -5.91 8.07 9.09
CA GLU A 79 -6.58 6.87 8.60
C GLU A 79 -6.84 7.03 7.10
N PRO A 80 -6.41 6.08 6.25
CA PRO A 80 -6.68 6.13 4.80
C PRO A 80 -8.12 5.69 4.47
N ASP A 81 -8.70 6.32 3.46
CA ASP A 81 -10.04 6.05 2.95
C ASP A 81 -10.04 4.97 1.86
N LEU A 82 -8.93 4.88 1.11
CA LEU A 82 -8.78 3.99 -0.04
C LEU A 82 -7.59 3.05 0.17
N TYR A 83 -7.82 1.78 -0.13
CA TYR A 83 -6.82 0.72 -0.13
C TYR A 83 -6.87 0.00 -1.47
N TYR A 84 -5.73 -0.13 -2.12
CA TYR A 84 -5.69 -0.82 -3.40
C TYR A 84 -4.32 -1.38 -3.74
N ALA A 85 -4.35 -2.49 -4.48
CA ALA A 85 -3.22 -3.01 -5.20
C ALA A 85 -3.24 -2.50 -6.65
N ARG A 86 -2.07 -2.13 -7.18
CA ARG A 86 -1.90 -1.96 -8.62
C ARG A 86 -1.33 -3.24 -9.21
N LEU A 87 -1.88 -3.67 -10.34
CA LEU A 87 -1.46 -4.86 -11.07
C LEU A 87 -0.55 -4.49 -12.25
N THR A 88 0.23 -5.45 -12.74
CA THR A 88 0.85 -5.36 -14.06
C THR A 88 -0.21 -5.28 -15.16
N PRO A 89 0.14 -4.88 -16.40
CA PRO A 89 -0.81 -4.87 -17.51
C PRO A 89 -1.42 -6.24 -17.83
N SER A 90 -0.76 -7.35 -17.49
CA SER A 90 -1.32 -8.70 -17.60
C SER A 90 -2.41 -8.98 -16.54
N GLY A 91 -2.52 -8.15 -15.51
CA GLY A 91 -3.47 -8.30 -14.41
C GLY A 91 -3.10 -9.39 -13.40
N TYR A 92 -1.89 -9.95 -13.50
CA TYR A 92 -1.48 -11.09 -12.67
C TYR A 92 -0.62 -10.70 -11.47
N ASP A 93 0.43 -9.90 -11.69
CA ASP A 93 1.35 -9.54 -10.61
C ASP A 93 0.94 -8.23 -9.96
N VAL A 94 1.04 -8.15 -8.63
CA VAL A 94 0.90 -6.90 -7.88
C VAL A 94 2.22 -6.14 -7.94
N VAL A 95 2.18 -4.91 -8.45
CA VAL A 95 3.35 -4.02 -8.52
C VAL A 95 3.40 -3.04 -7.36
N SER A 96 2.24 -2.68 -6.80
CA SER A 96 2.22 -1.83 -5.61
C SER A 96 1.00 -2.06 -4.73
N LEU A 97 1.15 -1.75 -3.44
CA LEU A 97 0.09 -1.71 -2.45
C LEU A 97 0.01 -0.29 -1.89
N THR A 98 -1.18 0.32 -1.86
CA THR A 98 -1.34 1.74 -1.51
C THR A 98 -2.46 1.95 -0.50
N GLY A 99 -2.15 2.70 0.55
CA GLY A 99 -3.14 3.33 1.42
C GLY A 99 -3.18 4.83 1.14
N ARG A 100 -4.37 5.37 0.85
CA ARG A 100 -4.56 6.78 0.47
C ARG A 100 -5.65 7.41 1.31
N VAL A 101 -5.34 8.58 1.86
CA VAL A 101 -6.31 9.56 2.35
C VAL A 101 -6.75 10.38 1.15
N ALA A 102 -8.01 10.21 0.73
CA ALA A 102 -8.54 10.82 -0.48
C ALA A 102 -9.06 12.23 -0.19
N CYS A 103 -9.06 13.09 -1.22
CA CYS A 103 -9.93 14.26 -1.23
C CYS A 103 -11.33 13.84 -1.72
N ASP A 104 -12.36 14.64 -1.42
CA ASP A 104 -13.76 14.37 -1.75
C ASP A 104 -13.97 13.94 -3.21
N GLU A 105 -13.21 14.53 -4.14
CA GLU A 105 -13.33 14.23 -5.55
C GLU A 105 -12.72 12.87 -5.92
N CYS A 106 -11.56 12.53 -5.35
CA CYS A 106 -10.95 11.22 -5.57
C CYS A 106 -11.74 10.11 -4.88
N GLU A 107 -12.35 10.36 -3.72
CA GLU A 107 -13.22 9.40 -3.05
C GLU A 107 -14.45 9.06 -3.91
N LYS A 108 -15.16 10.08 -4.42
CA LYS A 108 -16.34 9.91 -5.28
C LYS A 108 -16.02 9.22 -6.61
N ASN A 109 -14.85 9.50 -7.17
CA ASN A 109 -14.45 9.03 -8.49
C ASN A 109 -13.62 7.74 -8.47
N PHE A 110 -13.31 7.18 -7.29
CA PHE A 110 -12.59 5.92 -7.21
C PHE A 110 -13.47 4.77 -7.68
N LYS A 111 -13.44 4.48 -8.98
CA LYS A 111 -14.20 3.39 -9.60
C LYS A 111 -13.37 2.15 -9.92
N GLY A 112 -12.12 2.10 -9.46
CA GLY A 112 -11.15 1.09 -9.88
C GLY A 112 -10.78 1.31 -11.36
N ALA A 113 -9.53 1.64 -11.63
CA ALA A 113 -9.02 1.48 -12.99
C ALA A 113 -8.84 -0.03 -13.28
N ALA A 114 -8.75 -0.43 -14.55
CA ALA A 114 -8.64 -1.86 -14.92
C ALA A 114 -7.42 -2.55 -14.28
N ASP A 115 -6.38 -1.79 -13.95
CA ASP A 115 -5.14 -2.22 -13.30
C ASP A 115 -5.15 -2.02 -11.77
N VAL A 116 -6.30 -1.68 -11.18
CA VAL A 116 -6.44 -1.41 -9.75
C VAL A 116 -7.40 -2.41 -9.12
N LEU A 117 -6.88 -3.20 -8.20
CA LEU A 117 -7.63 -4.12 -7.37
C LEU A 117 -7.91 -3.48 -6.00
N PRO A 118 -9.19 -3.18 -5.66
CA PRO A 118 -9.53 -2.70 -4.32
C PRO A 118 -9.21 -3.74 -3.25
N LEU A 119 -8.64 -3.26 -2.14
CA LEU A 119 -8.36 -4.04 -0.93
C LEU A 119 -9.28 -3.61 0.21
#